data_AF-A0A356EAL1-F1
#
_entry.id   AF-A0A356EAL1-F1
#
_cell.length_a   1.000
_cell.length_b   1.000
_cell.length_c   1.000
_cell.angle_alpha   90.00
_cell.angle_beta   90.00
_cell.angle_gamma   90.00
#
_symmetry.space_group_name_H-M   'P 1'
#
loop_
_entity.id
_entity.type
_entity.pdbx_description
1 polymer ?
#
loop_
_entity_poly.entity_id
_entity_poly.type
_entity_poly.pdbx_seq_one_letter_code
_entity_poly.pdbx_strand_id
1 'polypeptide(L)'
;MGGKPVAGAKSTLTFDGKTQAFSARVGCNNLFGRYSTNKDTITLSKPATTLMGCPDNIAALESTLSNTLPSAATYRIDQNRLQIYDRKGTLIFNAKR
;
A
#
# COMPACT_ATOMS: atom_id res chain seq x y z
N MET A 1 -3.99 14.81 10.66
CA MET A 1 -2.95 13.78 10.47
C MET A 1 -3.13 13.17 9.09
N GLY A 2 -2.53 13.80 8.08
CA GLY A 2 -2.55 13.30 6.70
C GLY A 2 -1.45 12.27 6.52
N GLY A 3 -1.82 11.07 6.07
CA GLY A 3 -0.84 10.03 5.72
C GLY A 3 0.05 10.58 4.62
N LYS A 4 1.34 10.77 4.93
CA LYS A 4 2.30 11.18 3.91
C LYS A 4 2.41 10.05 2.89
N PRO A 5 2.40 10.34 1.57
CA PRO A 5 2.70 9.32 0.58
C PRO A 5 4.03 8.70 0.96
N VAL A 6 4.04 7.37 0.97
CA VAL A 6 5.15 6.53 1.40
C VAL A 6 6.26 6.57 0.35
N ALA A 7 6.80 7.75 0.09
CA ALA A 7 7.86 8.03 -0.87
C ALA A 7 9.16 8.12 -0.06
N GLY A 8 9.88 7.01 0.10
CA GLY A 8 11.16 7.06 0.80
C GLY A 8 11.93 5.75 0.89
N ALA A 9 11.25 4.61 1.02
CA ALA A 9 11.89 3.31 0.86
C ALA A 9 11.64 2.81 -0.56
N LYS A 10 12.56 2.03 -1.15
CA LYS A 10 12.27 1.26 -2.37
C LYS A 10 11.14 0.29 -2.07
N SER A 11 9.89 0.76 -2.20
CA SER A 11 8.72 -0.01 -1.87
C SER A 11 8.02 -0.47 -3.13
N THR A 12 8.10 -1.77 -3.39
CA THR A 12 7.47 -2.40 -4.55
C THR A 12 6.14 -2.98 -4.11
N LEU A 13 5.05 -2.57 -4.76
CA LEU A 13 3.73 -3.16 -4.53
C LEU A 13 3.29 -3.89 -5.80
N THR A 14 3.00 -5.17 -5.64
CA THR A 14 2.58 -6.06 -6.71
C THR A 14 1.16 -6.55 -6.40
N PHE A 15 0.30 -6.50 -7.41
CA PHE A 15 -1.07 -7.02 -7.34
C PHE A 15 -1.21 -8.22 -8.26
N ASP A 16 -1.74 -9.31 -7.73
CA ASP A 16 -2.09 -10.52 -8.47
C ASP A 16 -3.60 -10.56 -8.74
N GLY A 17 -3.98 -10.24 -9.97
CA GLY A 17 -5.37 -10.21 -10.42
C GLY A 17 -6.03 -11.59 -10.54
N LYS A 18 -5.26 -12.68 -10.52
CA LYS A 18 -5.80 -14.05 -10.60
C LYS A 18 -6.31 -14.52 -9.24
N THR A 19 -5.56 -14.22 -8.18
CA THR A 19 -5.82 -14.67 -6.81
C THR A 19 -6.42 -13.58 -5.93
N GLN A 20 -6.50 -12.35 -6.45
CA GLN A 20 -6.90 -11.16 -5.70
C GLN A 20 -6.02 -10.95 -4.46
N ALA A 21 -4.72 -11.22 -4.62
CA ALA A 21 -3.71 -11.08 -3.57
C ALA A 21 -2.72 -9.97 -3.91
N PHE A 22 -2.26 -9.23 -2.90
CA PHE A 22 -1.24 -8.21 -3.07
C PHE A 22 -0.03 -8.52 -2.20
N SER A 23 1.14 -8.12 -2.69
CA SER A 23 2.41 -8.24 -1.98
C SER A 23 3.15 -6.91 -2.09
N ALA A 24 3.48 -6.30 -0.96
CA ALA A 24 4.26 -5.09 -0.86
C ALA A 24 5.59 -5.39 -0.17
N ARG A 25 6.70 -4.87 -0.71
CA ARG A 25 7.96 -4.81 0.02
C ARG A 25 8.15 -3.39 0.52
N VAL A 26 8.40 -3.19 1.80
CA VAL A 26 8.49 -1.88 2.44
C VAL A 26 9.70 -1.90 3.35
N GLY A 27 10.82 -1.36 2.85
CA GLY A 27 12.10 -1.47 3.55
C GLY A 27 12.52 -2.94 3.67
N CYS A 28 12.76 -3.42 4.90
CA CYS A 28 13.09 -4.84 5.11
C CYS A 28 11.85 -5.73 5.26
N ASN A 29 10.68 -5.17 5.58
CA ASN A 29 9.46 -5.95 5.81
C ASN A 29 8.71 -6.21 4.50
N ASN A 30 8.11 -7.41 4.40
CA ASN A 30 7.15 -7.74 3.36
C ASN A 30 5.74 -7.72 3.95
N LEU A 31 4.85 -7.00 3.28
CA LEU A 31 3.42 -7.03 3.52
C LEU A 31 2.78 -7.89 2.44
N PHE A 32 1.79 -8.68 2.80
CA PHE A 32 0.99 -9.44 1.85
C PHE A 32 -0.42 -9.58 2.38
N GLY A 33 -1.37 -9.66 1.48
CA GLY A 33 -2.77 -9.75 1.86
C GLY A 33 -3.67 -9.96 0.67
N ARG A 34 -4.97 -9.87 0.91
CA ARG A 34 -5.98 -9.91 -0.14
C ARG A 34 -6.51 -8.51 -0.40
N TYR A 35 -6.77 -8.22 -1.66
CA TYR A 35 -7.39 -6.98 -2.08
C TYR A 35 -8.62 -7.30 -2.91
N SER A 36 -9.62 -6.44 -2.85
CA SER A 36 -10.80 -6.50 -3.70
C SER A 36 -10.91 -5.20 -4.47
N THR A 37 -11.06 -5.27 -5.78
CA THR A 37 -11.27 -4.09 -6.63
C THR A 37 -12.66 -4.14 -7.23
N ASN A 38 -13.36 -3.02 -7.20
CA ASN A 38 -14.65 -2.87 -7.87
C ASN A 38 -14.65 -1.60 -8.70
N LYS A 39 -14.56 -1.76 -10.03
CA LYS A 39 -14.38 -0.68 -11.02
C LYS A 39 -13.23 0.25 -10.64
N ASP A 40 -13.50 1.33 -9.92
CA ASP A 40 -12.55 2.36 -9.49
C ASP A 40 -12.20 2.30 -8.00
N THR A 41 -12.90 1.47 -7.23
CA THR A 41 -12.67 1.30 -5.79
C THR A 41 -11.74 0.14 -5.51
N ILE A 42 -10.89 0.32 -4.49
CA ILE A 42 -10.00 -0.73 -3.99
C ILE A 42 -10.19 -0.85 -2.48
N THR A 43 -10.41 -2.08 -2.03
CA THR A 43 -10.52 -2.45 -0.63
C THR A 43 -9.38 -3.40 -0.31
N LEU A 44 -8.45 -2.96 0.51
CA LEU A 44 -7.36 -3.80 1.00
C LEU A 44 -7.78 -4.38 2.35
N SER A 45 -7.80 -5.71 2.44
CA SER A 45 -7.95 -6.38 3.73
C SER A 45 -6.71 -6.14 4.58
N LYS A 46 -6.83 -6.34 5.90
CA LYS A 46 -5.72 -6.18 6.84
C LYS A 46 -4.51 -6.99 6.35
N PRO A 47 -3.40 -6.34 5.94
CA PRO A 47 -2.22 -7.06 5.47
C PRO A 47 -1.60 -7.84 6.62
N ALA A 48 -1.09 -9.02 6.31
CA ALA A 48 -0.07 -9.65 7.12
C ALA A 48 1.27 -9.00 6.80
N THR A 49 2.10 -8.73 7.82
CA THR A 49 3.47 -8.24 7.64
C THR A 49 4.43 -9.20 8.34
N THR A 50 5.61 -9.37 7.77
CA THR A 50 6.72 -9.97 8.51
C THR A 50 7.34 -8.89 9.39
N LEU A 51 7.14 -8.96 10.70
CA LEU A 51 7.85 -8.13 11.68
C LEU A 51 9.31 -8.59 11.77
N MET A 52 10.13 -8.25 10.77
CA MET A 52 11.58 -8.32 10.95
C MET A 52 12.01 -7.06 11.72
N GLY A 53 13.00 -7.21 12.60
CA GLY A 53 13.60 -6.10 13.36
C GLY A 53 14.22 -5.08 12.41
N CYS A 54 13.38 -4.20 11.89
CA CYS A 54 13.76 -3.12 11.01
C CYS A 54 14.32 -1.96 11.83
N PRO A 55 15.24 -1.16 11.27
CA PRO A 55 15.59 0.14 11.85
C PRO A 55 14.33 1.02 11.98
N ASP A 56 14.28 1.86 13.02
CA ASP A 56 13.09 2.67 13.41
C ASP A 56 12.44 3.44 12.25
N ASN A 57 13.26 3.90 11.31
CA ASN A 57 12.85 4.63 10.10
C ASN A 57 11.81 3.85 9.26
N ILE A 58 11.92 2.51 9.24
CA ILE A 58 11.05 1.61 8.49
C ILE A 58 9.86 1.15 9.34
N ALA A 59 10.01 1.05 10.66
CA ALA A 59 8.91 0.71 11.56
C ALA A 59 7.79 1.78 11.55
N ALA A 60 8.17 3.07 11.50
CA ALA A 60 7.22 4.17 11.34
C ALA A 60 6.49 4.10 9.98
N LEU A 61 7.19 3.67 8.94
CA LEU A 61 6.65 3.47 7.59
C LEU A 61 5.62 2.33 7.57
N GLU A 62 5.94 1.20 8.20
CA GLU A 62 5.08 0.04 8.31
C GLU A 62 3.81 0.34 9.11
N SER A 63 3.95 1.04 10.25
CA SER A 63 2.81 1.45 11.06
C SER A 63 1.89 2.39 10.30
N THR A 64 2.47 3.34 9.55
CA THR A 64 1.71 4.25 8.70
C THR A 64 0.97 3.47 7.61
N LEU A 65 1.65 2.57 6.90
CA LEU A 65 1.03 1.76 5.85
C LEU A 65 -0.07 0.85 6.37
N SER A 66 0.17 0.13 7.46
CA SER A 66 -0.81 -0.78 8.05
C SER A 66 -2.08 -0.06 8.49
N ASN A 67 -1.97 1.21 8.90
CA ASN A 67 -3.12 2.04 9.28
C ASN A 67 -3.78 2.72 8.07
N THR A 68 -3.03 2.96 7.00
CA THR A 68 -3.49 3.72 5.83
C THR A 68 -4.03 2.81 4.71
N LEU A 69 -3.51 1.60 4.56
CA LEU A 69 -3.99 0.57 3.62
C LEU A 69 -5.49 0.27 3.77
N PRO A 70 -6.04 0.05 4.99
CA PRO A 70 -7.50 -0.13 5.15
C PRO A 70 -8.30 1.15 4.90
N SER A 71 -7.65 2.32 4.89
CA SER A 71 -8.28 3.60 4.51
C SER A 71 -8.31 3.82 2.99
N ALA A 72 -7.65 2.96 2.21
CA ALA A 72 -7.72 3.00 0.75
C ALA A 72 -9.17 2.88 0.29
N ALA A 73 -9.53 3.74 -0.65
CA ALA A 73 -10.89 3.83 -1.17
C ALA A 73 -10.90 3.74 -2.69
N THR A 74 -9.98 4.42 -3.34
CA THR A 74 -9.97 4.60 -4.79
C THR A 74 -8.57 4.42 -5.32
N TYR A 75 -8.44 3.84 -6.51
CA TYR A 75 -7.16 3.75 -7.21
C TYR A 75 -7.26 4.43 -8.57
N ARG A 76 -6.14 4.97 -9.05
CA ARG A 76 -5.99 5.50 -10.40
C ARG A 76 -4.71 4.94 -11.00
N ILE A 77 -4.79 4.51 -12.25
CA ILE A 77 -3.64 4.09 -13.03
C ILE A 77 -3.43 5.16 -14.09
N ASP A 78 -2.30 5.87 -14.01
CA ASP A 78 -1.93 6.93 -14.93
C ASP A 78 -0.61 6.58 -15.63
N GLN A 79 -0.68 6.35 -16.95
CA GLN A 79 0.40 6.05 -17.91
C GLN A 79 1.29 4.84 -17.56
N ASN A 80 1.92 4.83 -16.39
CA ASN A 80 2.68 3.70 -15.82
C ASN A 80 2.77 3.80 -14.28
N ARG A 81 1.89 4.55 -13.63
CA ARG A 81 1.89 4.77 -12.19
C ARG A 81 0.55 4.37 -11.60
N LEU A 82 0.61 3.55 -10.55
CA LEU A 82 -0.54 3.28 -9.69
C LEU A 82 -0.56 4.29 -8.56
N GLN A 83 -1.66 5.01 -8.43
CA GLN A 83 -1.93 5.95 -7.36
C GLN A 83 -3.13 5.47 -6.57
N ILE A 84 -2.99 5.34 -5.26
CA ILE A 84 -4.08 4.96 -4.37
C ILE A 84 -4.42 6.14 -3.48
N TYR A 85 -5.71 6.39 -3.35
CA TYR A 85 -6.28 7.49 -2.60
C TYR A 85 -7.11 6.95 -1.43
N ASP A 86 -7.05 7.64 -0.30
CA ASP A 86 -7.93 7.38 0.82
C ASP A 86 -9.35 7.93 0.58
N ARG A 87 -10.29 7.64 1.48
CA ARG A 87 -11.68 8.18 1.43
C ARG A 87 -11.73 9.71 1.40
N LYS A 88 -10.72 10.41 1.93
CA LYS A 88 -10.59 11.88 1.89
C LYS A 88 -9.95 12.41 0.60
N GLY A 89 -9.57 11.54 -0.33
CA GLY A 89 -8.90 11.91 -1.58
C GLY A 89 -7.41 12.22 -1.43
N THR A 90 -6.78 11.84 -0.31
CA THR A 90 -5.34 12.01 -0.12
C THR A 90 -4.60 10.89 -0.83
N LEU A 91 -3.54 11.22 -1.59
CA LEU A 91 -2.65 10.22 -2.17
C LEU A 91 -1.88 9.51 -1.05
N ILE A 92 -2.23 8.25 -0.79
CA ILE A 92 -1.60 7.44 0.26
C ILE A 92 -0.52 6.52 -0.29
N PHE A 93 -0.62 6.13 -1.56
CA PHE A 93 0.36 5.27 -2.21
C PHE A 93 0.55 5.67 -3.67
N ASN A 94 1.80 5.65 -4.11
CA ASN A 94 2.21 5.93 -5.48
C ASN A 94 3.33 4.94 -5.80
N ALA A 95 3.12 4.12 -6.83
CA ALA A 95 4.15 3.24 -7.38
C ALA A 95 4.21 3.39 -8.88
N LYS A 96 5.43 3.35 -9.42
CA LYS A 96 5.68 3.23 -10.85
C LYS A 96 5.80 1.74 -11.19
N ARG A 97 5.05 1.30 -12.19
CA ARG A 97 5.17 -0.03 -12.80
C ARG A 97 6.49 -0.14 -13.54
#